data_AF-A0A6H5KXH5-F1
#
_entry.id   AF-A0A6H5KXH5-F1
#
_cell.length_a   1.000
_cell.length_b   1.000
_cell.length_c   1.000
_cell.angle_alpha   90.00
_cell.angle_beta   90.00
_cell.angle_gamma   90.00
#
_symmetry.space_group_name_H-M   'P 1'
#
loop_
_entity.id
_entity.type
_entity.pdbx_description
1 polymer ?
#
loop_
_entity_poly.entity_id
_entity_poly.type
_entity_poly.pdbx_seq_one_letter_code
_entity_poly.pdbx_strand_id
1 'polypeptide(L)'
;MPEASTAAAMDQEAIVLRKETSERDRILDNWADAEALQLTDEEANLNEYQRKNLKLLFGETGFNPPVPARNPISVTMHNPRFSAALWAVNTEAYRRKGLLSRSQKEVIALGVSLSNGCPHCAYIHTAMGPAAGDDVDFDSLRLFYQTQDADAAFPVGEGQDPMSNNTLASWSIRHRDGKEQAAPCTPEQLPEVVGTAMLFDILNRVVDTFVSKTEAGPMFPLPMRMMMKVQPATPLLQRAMSWMMSWMMHGEDVKVEAGKVLKEINEVHPIIKGFRGCADETPMALPEQLSWATGGDETIAAAFAFLAAEAELLAHAFVPPAVKSFTESWVSSWDGGAAQIGELEEWLGPTVRVTASGLGEGDKGDVVMLRLMLVTIVASHRTDDTLLSECQAIHGFRGTHAAVLWSAFLAGQRSCQLAIAS
;
A
#
# COMPACT_ATOMS: atom_id res chain seq x y z
N MET A 1 49.45 -21.09 16.20
CA MET A 1 48.56 -19.98 15.82
C MET A 1 47.71 -20.41 14.63
N PRO A 2 46.44 -20.80 14.82
CA PRO A 2 45.50 -20.98 13.73
C PRO A 2 44.28 -20.06 13.94
N GLU A 3 44.31 -18.83 13.43
CA GLU A 3 43.16 -17.91 13.45
C GLU A 3 43.08 -17.12 12.13
N ALA A 4 43.17 -17.82 11.00
CA ALA A 4 42.94 -17.21 9.68
C ALA A 4 41.94 -17.96 8.80
N SER A 5 41.43 -19.14 9.22
CA SER A 5 40.53 -19.94 8.36
C SER A 5 39.06 -19.93 8.78
N THR A 6 38.70 -19.38 9.94
CA THR A 6 37.30 -19.31 10.41
C THR A 6 36.57 -18.08 9.87
N ALA A 7 37.24 -16.93 9.77
CA ALA A 7 36.62 -15.71 9.22
C ALA A 7 36.30 -15.83 7.73
N ALA A 8 37.17 -16.47 6.94
CA ALA A 8 36.94 -16.70 5.52
C ALA A 8 35.86 -17.76 5.25
N ALA A 9 35.72 -18.77 6.14
CA ALA A 9 34.66 -19.77 6.04
C ALA A 9 33.27 -19.20 6.42
N MET A 10 33.22 -18.28 7.41
CA MET A 10 31.99 -17.57 7.76
C MET A 10 31.55 -16.58 6.67
N ASP A 11 32.49 -15.96 5.95
CA ASP A 11 32.17 -15.12 4.79
C ASP A 11 31.64 -15.96 3.62
N GLN A 12 32.18 -17.16 3.38
CA GLN A 12 31.65 -18.05 2.35
C GLN A 12 30.28 -18.64 2.72
N GLU A 13 30.00 -18.97 3.98
CA GLU A 13 28.65 -19.36 4.42
C GLU A 13 27.64 -18.19 4.36
N ALA A 14 28.06 -16.96 4.65
CA ALA A 14 27.23 -15.76 4.50
C ALA A 14 26.98 -15.38 3.02
N ILE A 15 27.95 -15.66 2.14
CA ILE A 15 27.83 -15.46 0.69
C ILE A 15 27.00 -16.58 0.04
N VAL A 16 27.05 -17.81 0.56
CA VAL A 16 26.24 -18.96 0.11
C VAL A 16 24.81 -18.91 0.69
N LEU A 17 24.55 -18.08 1.71
CA LEU A 17 23.21 -17.71 2.15
C LEU A 17 22.52 -16.64 1.27
N ARG A 18 23.13 -16.23 0.14
CA ARG A 18 22.35 -15.83 -1.06
C ARG A 18 21.67 -17.08 -1.65
N LYS A 19 20.82 -17.71 -0.84
CA LYS A 19 19.83 -18.68 -1.28
C LYS A 19 18.93 -17.97 -2.26
N GLU A 20 18.65 -18.63 -3.38
CA GLU A 20 17.56 -18.38 -4.33
C GLU A 20 16.79 -17.09 -4.05
N THR A 21 17.11 -16.03 -4.81
CA THR A 21 16.28 -14.81 -4.82
C THR A 21 14.83 -15.25 -4.95
N SER A 22 13.99 -14.94 -3.95
CA SER A 22 12.57 -15.25 -4.01
C SER A 22 12.00 -14.66 -5.31
N GLU A 23 10.90 -15.20 -5.84
CA GLU A 23 10.32 -14.62 -7.05
C GLU A 23 9.96 -13.14 -6.82
N ARG A 24 9.57 -12.81 -5.59
CA ARG A 24 9.44 -11.42 -5.10
C ARG A 24 10.72 -10.59 -5.26
N ASP A 25 11.87 -11.12 -4.86
CA ASP A 25 13.15 -10.42 -5.05
C ASP A 25 13.47 -10.20 -6.53
N ARG A 26 13.18 -11.18 -7.39
CA ARG A 26 13.38 -11.03 -8.85
C ARG A 26 12.45 -9.99 -9.46
N ILE A 27 11.18 -9.98 -9.04
CA ILE A 27 10.20 -8.95 -9.40
C ILE A 27 10.73 -7.56 -9.04
N LEU A 28 11.23 -7.41 -7.81
CA LEU A 28 11.76 -6.15 -7.29
C LEU A 28 13.11 -5.76 -7.88
N ASP A 29 13.91 -6.72 -8.34
CA ASP A 29 15.22 -6.45 -8.97
C ASP A 29 15.10 -6.15 -10.47
N ASN A 30 14.03 -6.63 -11.13
CA ASN A 30 13.68 -6.31 -12.54
C ASN A 30 13.16 -4.87 -12.73
N TRP A 31 13.14 -4.07 -11.67
CA TRP A 31 12.72 -2.66 -11.61
C TRP A 31 13.50 -1.71 -12.54
N ALA A 32 14.67 -2.14 -12.99
CA ALA A 32 15.60 -1.30 -13.75
C ALA A 32 15.43 -1.38 -15.28
N ASP A 33 14.70 -2.38 -15.80
CA ASP A 33 14.71 -2.66 -17.24
C ASP A 33 13.37 -2.30 -17.91
N ALA A 34 13.27 -1.06 -18.41
CA ALA A 34 12.12 -0.60 -19.18
C ALA A 34 11.93 -1.39 -20.49
N GLU A 35 13.01 -1.95 -21.04
CA GLU A 35 13.00 -2.77 -22.25
C GLU A 35 12.39 -4.16 -21.94
N ALA A 36 12.70 -4.73 -20.78
CA ALA A 36 12.07 -5.96 -20.28
C ALA A 36 10.57 -5.78 -19.97
N LEU A 37 10.12 -4.58 -19.62
CA LEU A 37 8.72 -4.25 -19.33
C LEU A 37 7.92 -3.82 -20.57
N GLN A 38 8.57 -3.65 -21.73
CA GLN A 38 7.94 -3.18 -22.98
C GLN A 38 7.08 -1.92 -22.77
N LEU A 39 7.61 -0.95 -22.01
CA LEU A 39 6.90 0.30 -21.76
C LEU A 39 6.81 1.13 -23.04
N THR A 40 5.68 1.81 -23.23
CA THR A 40 5.58 2.91 -24.20
C THR A 40 6.47 4.08 -23.79
N ASP A 41 6.85 4.96 -24.73
CA ASP A 41 7.62 6.17 -24.43
C ASP A 41 6.93 7.04 -23.36
N GLU A 42 5.61 7.10 -23.40
CA GLU A 42 4.77 7.81 -22.43
C GLU A 42 4.88 7.21 -21.02
N GLU A 43 4.78 5.87 -20.93
CA GLU A 43 4.96 5.14 -19.67
C GLU A 43 6.38 5.27 -19.11
N ALA A 44 7.39 5.31 -19.98
CA ALA A 44 8.78 5.53 -19.59
C ALA A 44 8.98 6.94 -18.97
N ASN A 45 8.37 7.97 -19.55
CA ASN A 45 8.40 9.34 -19.02
C ASN A 45 7.74 9.45 -17.64
N LEU A 46 6.57 8.80 -17.45
CA LEU A 46 5.92 8.71 -16.14
C LEU A 46 6.82 8.03 -15.11
N ASN A 47 7.47 6.93 -15.49
CA ASN A 47 8.42 6.25 -14.60
C ASN A 47 9.59 7.14 -14.21
N GLU A 48 10.15 7.92 -15.14
CA GLU A 48 11.21 8.88 -14.80
C GLU A 48 10.72 9.96 -13.83
N TYR A 49 9.53 10.52 -14.07
CA TYR A 49 8.89 11.47 -13.16
C TYR A 49 8.74 10.89 -11.75
N GLN A 50 8.28 9.65 -11.64
CA GLN A 50 8.13 8.97 -10.35
C GLN A 50 9.47 8.70 -9.66
N ARG A 51 10.50 8.27 -10.40
CA ARG A 51 11.85 8.09 -9.86
C ARG A 51 12.39 9.38 -9.25
N LYS A 52 12.15 10.54 -9.89
CA LYS A 52 12.54 11.85 -9.35
C LYS A 52 11.80 12.15 -8.03
N ASN A 53 10.49 11.92 -8.00
CA ASN A 53 9.66 12.15 -6.82
C ASN A 53 9.96 11.22 -5.64
N LEU A 54 10.30 9.95 -5.90
CA LEU A 54 10.71 9.01 -4.87
C LEU A 54 12.05 9.40 -4.22
N LYS A 55 12.99 10.00 -4.98
CA LYS A 55 14.24 10.53 -4.41
C LYS A 55 13.98 11.68 -3.43
N LEU A 56 12.98 12.52 -3.72
CA LEU A 56 12.59 13.64 -2.85
C LEU A 56 11.92 13.16 -1.54
N LEU A 57 11.28 11.98 -1.55
CA LEU A 57 10.65 11.39 -0.37
C LEU A 57 11.63 11.01 0.76
N PHE A 58 12.91 10.77 0.44
CA PHE A 58 13.94 10.34 1.40
C PHE A 58 15.11 11.33 1.54
N GLY A 59 14.96 12.53 0.97
CA GLY A 59 15.95 13.61 1.03
C GLY A 59 17.16 13.42 0.10
N GLU A 60 17.79 14.52 -0.30
CA GLU A 60 19.04 14.55 -1.09
C GLU A 60 20.29 14.15 -0.28
N THR A 61 20.14 13.53 0.89
CA THR A 61 21.21 13.38 1.89
C THR A 61 22.35 12.44 1.48
N GLY A 62 22.36 11.92 0.25
CA GLY A 62 23.37 10.98 -0.24
C GLY A 62 23.34 9.62 0.47
N PHE A 63 22.44 9.42 1.44
CA PHE A 63 22.08 8.12 1.96
C PHE A 63 21.16 7.47 0.93
N ASN A 64 21.76 6.93 -0.12
CA ASN A 64 21.10 5.99 -1.01
C ASN A 64 21.14 4.66 -0.24
N PRO A 65 20.11 4.26 0.54
CA PRO A 65 20.10 2.91 1.07
C PRO A 65 20.32 1.98 -0.13
N PRO A 66 21.11 0.89 0.00
CA PRO A 66 21.51 0.08 -1.14
C PRO A 66 20.37 -0.57 -1.95
N VAL A 67 19.10 -0.22 -1.70
CA VAL A 67 17.96 -0.60 -2.52
C VAL A 67 16.92 0.54 -2.56
N PRO A 68 16.90 1.38 -3.61
CA PRO A 68 15.74 2.21 -3.95
C PRO A 68 14.48 1.40 -4.33
N ALA A 69 14.60 0.08 -4.46
CA ALA A 69 13.61 -0.80 -5.10
C ALA A 69 12.50 -1.34 -4.19
N ARG A 70 12.39 -0.95 -2.91
CA ARG A 70 11.49 -1.61 -1.94
C ARG A 70 10.64 -0.67 -1.10
N ASN A 71 10.23 0.47 -1.68
CA ASN A 71 9.21 1.35 -1.11
C ASN A 71 7.81 0.90 -1.58
N PRO A 72 6.76 0.94 -0.73
CA PRO A 72 5.37 0.64 -1.13
C PRO A 72 4.88 1.29 -2.43
N ILE A 73 5.33 2.49 -2.77
CA ILE A 73 4.95 3.15 -4.03
C ILE A 73 5.80 2.62 -5.18
N SER A 74 7.08 2.32 -4.93
CA SER A 74 8.03 1.87 -5.95
C SER A 74 7.57 0.55 -6.58
N VAL A 75 7.02 -0.36 -5.78
CA VAL A 75 6.52 -1.65 -6.26
C VAL A 75 5.41 -1.52 -7.31
N THR A 76 4.69 -0.39 -7.35
CA THR A 76 3.61 -0.16 -8.34
C THR A 76 4.10 0.36 -9.70
N MET A 77 5.38 0.76 -9.82
CA MET A 77 5.92 1.45 -10.99
C MET A 77 6.07 0.59 -12.25
N HIS A 78 5.78 -0.71 -12.18
CA HIS A 78 5.70 -1.56 -13.37
C HIS A 78 4.43 -1.36 -14.19
N ASN A 79 3.45 -0.61 -13.65
CA ASN A 79 2.32 -0.06 -14.39
C ASN A 79 2.29 1.46 -14.17
N PRO A 80 3.07 2.24 -14.95
CA PRO A 80 3.42 3.62 -14.61
C PRO A 80 2.22 4.56 -14.51
N ARG A 81 1.18 4.36 -15.32
CA ARG A 81 -0.04 5.16 -15.27
C ARG A 81 -0.80 4.97 -13.96
N PHE A 82 -1.03 3.71 -13.56
CA PHE A 82 -1.64 3.38 -12.27
C PHE A 82 -0.79 3.91 -11.11
N SER A 83 0.53 3.72 -11.19
CA SER A 83 1.47 4.22 -10.18
C SER A 83 1.40 5.75 -10.06
N ALA A 84 1.30 6.48 -11.18
CA ALA A 84 1.16 7.93 -11.18
C ALA A 84 -0.17 8.37 -10.54
N ALA A 85 -1.26 7.64 -10.79
CA ALA A 85 -2.53 7.90 -10.15
C ALA A 85 -2.50 7.62 -8.64
N LEU A 86 -1.85 6.53 -8.22
CA LEU A 86 -1.63 6.23 -6.81
C LEU A 86 -0.73 7.29 -6.14
N TRP A 87 0.27 7.80 -6.87
CA TRP A 87 1.11 8.92 -6.43
C TRP A 87 0.29 10.20 -6.20
N ALA A 88 -0.66 10.49 -7.09
CA ALA A 88 -1.59 11.61 -6.93
C ALA A 88 -2.43 11.46 -5.66
N VAL A 89 -3.02 10.28 -5.41
CA VAL A 89 -3.78 10.00 -4.18
C VAL A 89 -2.90 10.11 -2.93
N ASN A 90 -1.71 9.48 -2.95
CA ASN A 90 -0.72 9.58 -1.88
C ASN A 90 -0.36 11.03 -1.55
N THR A 91 -0.26 11.87 -2.58
CA THR A 91 0.09 13.27 -2.38
C THR A 91 -1.10 14.08 -1.86
N GLU A 92 -2.24 14.03 -2.53
CA GLU A 92 -3.39 14.91 -2.26
C GLU A 92 -4.15 14.54 -0.97
N ALA A 93 -4.34 13.25 -0.70
CA ALA A 93 -5.06 12.77 0.48
C ALA A 93 -4.15 12.59 1.70
N TYR A 94 -2.96 12.01 1.51
CA TYR A 94 -2.11 11.56 2.62
C TYR A 94 -0.97 12.51 2.99
N ARG A 95 -0.21 13.03 2.01
CA ARG A 95 0.98 13.86 2.32
C ARG A 95 0.69 15.33 2.47
N ARG A 96 -0.23 15.86 1.67
CA ARG A 96 -0.57 17.28 1.69
C ARG A 96 -1.17 17.66 3.04
N LYS A 97 -0.79 18.83 3.53
CA LYS A 97 -1.43 19.44 4.69
C LYS A 97 -2.88 19.78 4.35
N GLY A 98 -3.80 19.28 5.15
CA GLY A 98 -5.23 19.50 5.00
C GLY A 98 -5.91 19.71 6.35
N LEU A 99 -7.12 19.19 6.49
CA LEU A 99 -7.91 19.22 7.73
C LEU A 99 -7.38 18.24 8.78
N LEU A 100 -6.67 17.19 8.37
CA LEU A 100 -5.99 16.28 9.28
C LEU A 100 -4.53 16.70 9.49
N SER A 101 -4.07 16.57 10.73
CA SER A 101 -2.65 16.63 11.05
C SER A 101 -1.89 15.44 10.45
N ARG A 102 -0.57 15.58 10.30
CA ARG A 102 0.27 14.48 9.82
C ARG A 102 0.16 13.25 10.72
N SER A 103 0.14 13.45 12.03
CA SER A 103 -0.03 12.39 13.03
C SER A 103 -1.34 11.62 12.83
N GLN A 104 -2.46 12.31 12.65
CA GLN A 104 -3.76 11.65 12.38
C GLN A 104 -3.73 10.78 11.13
N LYS A 105 -3.03 11.20 10.07
CA LYS A 105 -2.88 10.41 8.84
C LYS A 105 -1.98 9.19 9.04
N GLU A 106 -0.91 9.31 9.82
CA GLU A 106 -0.03 8.17 10.16
C GLU A 106 -0.76 7.10 11.00
N VAL A 107 -1.59 7.49 11.97
CA VAL A 107 -2.34 6.49 12.77
C VAL A 107 -3.43 5.78 12.00
N ILE A 108 -4.08 6.45 11.03
CA ILE A 108 -4.99 5.79 10.10
C ILE A 108 -4.21 4.77 9.25
N ALA A 109 -3.05 5.17 8.71
CA ALA A 109 -2.19 4.28 7.94
C ALA A 109 -1.73 3.06 8.75
N LEU A 110 -1.36 3.28 10.02
CA LEU A 110 -0.99 2.22 10.96
C LEU A 110 -2.16 1.27 11.22
N GLY A 111 -3.33 1.78 11.58
CA GLY A 111 -4.49 0.94 11.91
C GLY A 111 -4.99 0.13 10.72
N VAL A 112 -5.01 0.71 9.51
CA VAL A 112 -5.30 -0.05 8.27
C VAL A 112 -4.24 -1.13 8.03
N SER A 113 -2.96 -0.82 8.24
CA SER A 113 -1.87 -1.79 8.09
C SER A 113 -1.97 -2.95 9.08
N LEU A 114 -2.40 -2.68 10.31
CA LEU A 114 -2.70 -3.70 11.31
C LEU A 114 -3.90 -4.56 10.91
N SER A 115 -4.98 -3.94 10.43
CA SER A 115 -6.17 -4.63 9.92
C SER A 115 -5.83 -5.58 8.75
N ASN A 116 -5.01 -5.11 7.81
CA ASN A 116 -4.57 -5.89 6.67
C ASN A 116 -3.52 -6.95 7.00
N GLY A 117 -2.94 -6.89 8.21
CA GLY A 117 -1.89 -7.79 8.64
C GLY A 117 -0.56 -7.55 7.92
N CYS A 118 -0.30 -6.31 7.47
CA CYS A 118 0.90 -5.92 6.72
C CYS A 118 2.00 -5.42 7.69
N PRO A 119 3.01 -6.26 8.03
CA PRO A 119 3.97 -5.91 9.07
C PRO A 119 4.95 -4.81 8.63
N HIS A 120 5.23 -4.74 7.32
CA HIS A 120 6.10 -3.74 6.74
C HIS A 120 5.54 -2.33 6.92
N CYS A 121 4.28 -2.13 6.52
CA CYS A 121 3.63 -0.83 6.65
C CYS A 121 3.38 -0.48 8.12
N ALA A 122 2.92 -1.43 8.95
CA ALA A 122 2.74 -1.19 10.38
C ALA A 122 4.03 -0.71 11.06
N TYR A 123 5.18 -1.30 10.71
CA TYR A 123 6.47 -0.87 11.22
C TYR A 123 6.85 0.55 10.77
N ILE A 124 6.74 0.86 9.48
CA ILE A 124 7.09 2.19 8.94
C ILE A 124 6.22 3.28 9.59
N HIS A 125 4.91 3.08 9.65
CA HIS A 125 4.00 4.09 10.22
C HIS A 125 4.20 4.25 11.73
N THR A 126 4.56 3.19 12.46
CA THR A 126 4.98 3.31 13.87
C THR A 126 6.28 4.10 14.01
N ALA A 127 7.26 3.86 13.14
CA ALA A 127 8.54 4.58 13.15
C ALA A 127 8.40 6.06 12.76
N MET A 128 7.41 6.39 11.92
CA MET A 128 7.10 7.75 11.50
C MET A 128 6.21 8.51 12.49
N GLY A 129 5.47 7.82 13.37
CA GLY A 129 4.57 8.41 14.37
C GLY A 129 5.21 9.53 15.22
N PRO A 130 6.37 9.28 15.88
CA PRO A 130 7.04 10.31 16.68
C PRO A 130 7.47 11.54 15.87
N ALA A 131 7.81 11.36 14.59
CA ALA A 131 8.12 12.46 13.69
C ALA A 131 6.87 13.24 13.27
N ALA A 132 5.73 12.57 13.17
CA ALA A 132 4.46 13.21 12.85
C ALA A 132 3.83 13.98 14.02
N GLY A 133 4.45 13.93 15.21
CA GLY A 133 3.95 14.57 16.44
C GLY A 133 2.99 13.68 17.23
N ASP A 134 3.05 12.37 17.02
CA ASP A 134 2.23 11.40 17.73
C ASP A 134 2.93 10.85 18.99
N ASP A 135 2.12 10.44 19.97
CA ASP A 135 2.54 9.69 21.15
C ASP A 135 2.37 8.16 20.98
N VAL A 136 1.84 7.68 19.83
CA VAL A 136 1.77 6.24 19.53
C VAL A 136 3.19 5.66 19.49
N ASP A 137 3.42 4.68 20.37
CA ASP A 137 4.70 4.02 20.53
C ASP A 137 4.67 2.55 20.07
N PHE A 138 5.83 1.90 20.14
CA PHE A 138 5.97 0.49 19.79
C PHE A 138 5.29 -0.46 20.80
N ASP A 139 4.89 0.01 21.99
CA ASP A 139 4.19 -0.81 22.98
C ASP A 139 2.72 -1.02 22.56
N SER A 140 2.05 -0.01 22.01
CA SER A 140 0.73 -0.18 21.38
C SER A 140 0.76 -1.22 20.24
N LEU A 141 1.78 -1.16 19.38
CA LEU A 141 1.98 -2.13 18.31
C LEU A 141 2.17 -3.56 18.86
N ARG A 142 3.03 -3.69 19.87
CA ARG A 142 3.29 -4.97 20.52
C ARG A 142 2.03 -5.54 21.16
N LEU A 143 1.27 -4.70 21.85
CA LEU A 143 0.03 -5.10 22.51
C LEU A 143 -0.98 -5.62 21.49
N PHE A 144 -1.20 -4.89 20.39
CA PHE A 144 -2.08 -5.34 19.32
C PHE A 144 -1.68 -6.71 18.76
N TYR A 145 -0.40 -6.93 18.44
CA TYR A 145 0.05 -8.22 17.93
C TYR A 145 -0.16 -9.37 18.94
N GLN A 146 -0.09 -9.08 20.24
CA GLN A 146 -0.29 -10.08 21.29
C GLN A 146 -1.76 -10.40 21.54
N THR A 147 -2.64 -9.40 21.49
CA THR A 147 -4.05 -9.54 21.89
C THR A 147 -5.00 -9.65 20.72
N GLN A 148 -4.62 -9.14 19.55
CA GLN A 148 -5.52 -8.85 18.42
C GLN A 148 -6.71 -7.97 18.84
N ASP A 149 -6.51 -7.13 19.86
CA ASP A 149 -7.52 -6.27 20.47
C ASP A 149 -7.14 -4.81 20.25
N ALA A 150 -7.92 -4.13 19.39
CA ALA A 150 -7.75 -2.74 19.03
C ALA A 150 -8.00 -1.80 20.22
N ASP A 151 -8.95 -2.12 21.10
CA ASP A 151 -9.32 -1.25 22.22
C ASP A 151 -8.30 -1.38 23.37
N ALA A 152 -7.66 -2.54 23.50
CA ALA A 152 -6.51 -2.70 24.37
C ALA A 152 -5.28 -1.91 23.86
N ALA A 153 -5.00 -1.98 22.56
CA ALA A 153 -3.84 -1.32 21.95
C ALA A 153 -3.98 0.20 21.82
N PHE A 154 -5.21 0.66 21.57
CA PHE A 154 -5.57 2.06 21.34
C PHE A 154 -6.81 2.41 22.16
N PRO A 155 -6.66 2.59 23.48
CA PRO A 155 -7.78 2.83 24.37
C PRO A 155 -8.47 4.15 24.02
N VAL A 156 -9.79 4.08 23.84
CA VAL A 156 -10.67 5.25 23.63
C VAL A 156 -11.47 5.48 24.90
N GLY A 157 -11.15 6.55 25.62
CA GLY A 157 -11.83 6.92 26.86
C GLY A 157 -13.20 7.57 26.63
N GLU A 158 -14.06 7.53 27.64
CA GLU A 158 -15.33 8.25 27.62
C GLU A 158 -15.09 9.76 27.52
N GLY A 159 -15.75 10.41 26.55
CA GLY A 159 -15.60 11.85 26.29
C GLY A 159 -14.32 12.26 25.56
N GLN A 160 -13.54 11.30 25.05
CA GLN A 160 -12.39 11.57 24.21
C GLN A 160 -12.81 12.19 22.87
N ASP A 161 -11.95 13.06 22.33
CA ASP A 161 -12.17 13.67 21.01
C ASP A 161 -12.37 12.58 19.95
N PRO A 162 -13.48 12.61 19.18
CA PRO A 162 -13.72 11.71 18.05
C PRO A 162 -12.56 11.66 17.05
N MET A 163 -11.83 12.76 16.90
CA MET A 163 -10.67 12.87 16.00
C MET A 163 -9.33 12.65 16.70
N SER A 164 -9.31 12.15 17.93
CA SER A 164 -8.07 11.77 18.61
C SER A 164 -7.37 10.62 17.90
N ASN A 165 -6.05 10.52 18.08
CA ASN A 165 -5.24 9.49 17.43
C ASN A 165 -5.68 8.06 17.80
N ASN A 166 -6.00 7.78 19.07
CA ASN A 166 -6.49 6.46 19.46
C ASN A 166 -7.85 6.14 18.83
N THR A 167 -8.77 7.11 18.73
CA THR A 167 -10.07 6.90 18.09
C THR A 167 -9.87 6.56 16.60
N LEU A 168 -9.00 7.29 15.91
CA LEU A 168 -8.70 7.04 14.49
C LEU A 168 -7.95 5.72 14.27
N ALA A 169 -6.99 5.36 15.13
CA ALA A 169 -6.28 4.08 15.07
C ALA A 169 -7.25 2.90 15.30
N SER A 170 -8.05 2.99 16.37
CA SER A 170 -9.04 1.98 16.74
C SER A 170 -10.11 1.81 15.65
N TRP A 171 -10.64 2.91 15.11
CA TRP A 171 -11.55 2.87 13.96
C TRP A 171 -10.89 2.26 12.72
N SER A 172 -9.69 2.69 12.35
CA SER A 172 -9.01 2.22 11.13
C SER A 172 -8.61 0.74 11.19
N ILE A 173 -8.45 0.15 12.38
CA ILE A 173 -8.31 -1.31 12.50
C ILE A 173 -9.60 -2.04 12.08
N ARG A 174 -10.76 -1.44 12.32
CA ARG A 174 -12.09 -2.04 12.11
C ARG A 174 -12.84 -1.47 10.91
N HIS A 175 -12.27 -0.53 10.16
CA HIS A 175 -12.99 0.26 9.15
C HIS A 175 -13.70 -0.59 8.09
N ARG A 176 -13.19 -1.78 7.80
CA ARG A 176 -13.79 -2.70 6.83
C ARG A 176 -14.82 -3.66 7.43
N ASP A 177 -15.00 -3.74 8.74
CA ASP A 177 -15.79 -4.81 9.38
C ASP A 177 -17.31 -4.69 9.16
N GLY A 178 -17.79 -3.62 8.50
CA GLY A 178 -19.21 -3.40 8.14
C GLY A 178 -20.19 -3.33 9.33
N LYS A 179 -19.70 -3.57 10.55
CA LYS A 179 -20.43 -3.64 11.81
C LYS A 179 -20.32 -2.29 12.50
N GLU A 180 -21.13 -1.34 12.03
CA GLU A 180 -21.54 -0.11 12.72
C GLU A 180 -20.41 0.73 13.36
N GLN A 181 -19.55 1.32 12.54
CA GLN A 181 -18.76 2.48 12.97
C GLN A 181 -18.44 3.38 11.78
N ALA A 182 -19.25 4.42 11.59
CA ALA A 182 -18.95 5.52 10.68
C ALA A 182 -17.55 6.06 10.98
N ALA A 183 -16.84 6.51 9.94
CA ALA A 183 -15.62 7.28 10.13
C ALA A 183 -15.86 8.40 11.17
N PRO A 184 -15.04 8.51 12.23
CA PRO A 184 -15.30 9.40 13.37
C PRO A 184 -14.94 10.85 13.04
N CYS A 185 -15.46 11.37 11.92
CA CYS A 185 -15.06 12.62 11.29
C CYS A 185 -16.25 13.38 10.71
N THR A 186 -16.03 14.65 10.40
CA THR A 186 -17.01 15.49 9.69
C THR A 186 -17.04 15.16 8.19
N PRO A 187 -18.12 15.51 7.45
CA PRO A 187 -18.18 15.35 6.01
C PRO A 187 -17.00 16.00 5.26
N GLU A 188 -16.50 17.14 5.76
CA GLU A 188 -15.37 17.85 5.17
C GLU A 188 -14.03 17.11 5.37
N GLN A 189 -13.89 16.40 6.50
CA GLN A 189 -12.70 15.59 6.82
C GLN A 189 -12.71 14.21 6.17
N LEU A 190 -13.89 13.74 5.76
CA LEU A 190 -14.09 12.40 5.20
C LEU A 190 -13.14 12.07 4.04
N PRO A 191 -12.87 12.97 3.06
CA PRO A 191 -11.94 12.68 1.97
C PRO A 191 -10.52 12.39 2.43
N GLU A 192 -10.04 13.02 3.51
CA GLU A 192 -8.70 12.78 4.05
C GLU A 192 -8.66 11.52 4.91
N VAL A 193 -9.70 11.25 5.71
CA VAL A 193 -9.79 10.05 6.57
C VAL A 193 -9.93 8.79 5.72
N VAL A 194 -10.98 8.72 4.90
CA VAL A 194 -11.27 7.56 4.05
C VAL A 194 -10.26 7.46 2.90
N GLY A 195 -9.79 8.59 2.37
CA GLY A 195 -8.76 8.59 1.33
C GLY A 195 -7.42 8.05 1.83
N THR A 196 -7.03 8.36 3.07
CA THR A 196 -5.86 7.74 3.70
C THR A 196 -6.09 6.25 3.90
N ALA A 197 -7.24 5.85 4.42
CA ALA A 197 -7.56 4.43 4.62
C ALA A 197 -7.50 3.63 3.30
N MET A 198 -8.15 4.13 2.23
CA MET A 198 -8.15 3.48 0.91
C MET A 198 -6.74 3.33 0.33
N LEU A 199 -5.92 4.39 0.45
CA LEU A 199 -4.54 4.37 -0.04
C LEU A 199 -3.75 3.22 0.60
N PHE A 200 -3.86 3.05 1.92
CA PHE A 200 -3.15 1.99 2.63
C PHE A 200 -3.78 0.63 2.43
N ASP A 201 -5.09 0.53 2.23
CA ASP A 201 -5.72 -0.72 1.79
C ASP A 201 -5.14 -1.25 0.48
N ILE A 202 -4.84 -0.34 -0.45
CA ILE A 202 -4.20 -0.68 -1.72
C ILE A 202 -2.73 -1.03 -1.46
N LEU A 203 -1.97 -0.12 -0.85
CA LEU A 203 -0.53 -0.29 -0.67
C LEU A 203 -0.17 -1.52 0.17
N ASN A 204 -0.89 -1.79 1.26
CA ASN A 204 -0.65 -2.96 2.11
C ASN A 204 -0.74 -4.27 1.31
N ARG A 205 -1.75 -4.41 0.46
CA ARG A 205 -1.98 -5.62 -0.33
C ARG A 205 -0.90 -5.82 -1.40
N VAL A 206 -0.48 -4.73 -2.03
CA VAL A 206 0.60 -4.76 -3.03
C VAL A 206 1.93 -5.10 -2.35
N VAL A 207 2.23 -4.45 -1.21
CA VAL A 207 3.44 -4.68 -0.43
C VAL A 207 3.51 -6.11 0.08
N ASP A 208 2.45 -6.63 0.71
CA ASP A 208 2.42 -8.00 1.23
C ASP A 208 2.62 -9.06 0.13
N THR A 209 2.15 -8.74 -1.08
CA THR A 209 2.25 -9.64 -2.23
C THR A 209 3.66 -9.64 -2.81
N PHE A 210 4.27 -8.47 -3.01
CA PHE A 210 5.53 -8.36 -3.75
C PHE A 210 6.78 -8.14 -2.89
N VAL A 211 6.65 -7.73 -1.63
CA VAL A 211 7.79 -7.52 -0.73
C VAL A 211 8.00 -8.76 0.13
N SER A 212 9.24 -9.23 0.20
CA SER A 212 9.59 -10.44 0.95
C SER A 212 9.37 -10.26 2.46
N LYS A 213 8.78 -11.28 3.11
CA LYS A 213 8.50 -11.31 4.55
C LYS A 213 9.76 -11.28 5.42
N THR A 214 10.89 -11.79 4.92
CA THR A 214 12.17 -11.81 5.64
C THR A 214 12.81 -10.42 5.75
N GLU A 215 12.28 -9.44 5.01
CA GLU A 215 12.84 -8.09 4.90
C GLU A 215 12.03 -7.04 5.64
N ALA A 216 10.86 -7.42 6.17
CA ALA A 216 10.15 -6.65 7.18
C ALA A 216 11.01 -6.41 8.46
N GLY A 217 12.13 -7.13 8.62
CA GLY A 217 13.17 -6.77 9.56
C GLY A 217 14.57 -7.09 9.02
N PRO A 218 15.46 -6.13 8.68
CA PRO A 218 15.50 -4.71 9.04
C PRO A 218 15.69 -3.79 7.81
N MET A 219 14.84 -2.79 7.64
CA MET A 219 15.05 -1.73 6.63
C MET A 219 16.30 -0.85 6.90
N PHE A 220 16.95 -1.05 8.05
CA PHE A 220 18.04 -0.22 8.54
C PHE A 220 19.39 -0.96 8.53
N PRO A 221 20.48 -0.31 8.09
CA PRO A 221 21.83 -0.89 8.15
C PRO A 221 22.20 -1.38 9.55
N LEU A 222 23.08 -2.39 9.62
CA LEU A 222 23.50 -3.01 10.88
C LEU A 222 23.86 -2.01 12.00
N PRO A 223 24.52 -0.86 11.76
CA PRO A 223 24.78 0.14 12.80
C PRO A 223 23.50 0.72 13.43
N MET A 224 22.47 0.98 12.62
CA MET A 224 21.19 1.52 13.06
C MET A 224 20.32 0.43 13.70
N ARG A 225 20.42 -0.81 13.24
CA ARG A 225 19.84 -1.99 13.91
C ARG A 225 20.47 -2.23 15.28
N MET A 226 21.78 -2.02 15.41
CA MET A 226 22.45 -2.10 16.71
C MET A 226 22.02 -0.96 17.63
N MET A 227 21.93 0.28 17.15
CA MET A 227 21.38 1.40 17.94
C MET A 227 19.95 1.17 18.41
N MET A 228 19.08 0.58 17.59
CA MET A 228 17.69 0.26 17.98
C MET A 228 17.57 -0.98 18.86
N LYS A 229 18.55 -1.90 18.82
CA LYS A 229 18.63 -3.05 19.75
C LYS A 229 19.20 -2.66 21.10
N VAL A 230 19.98 -1.59 21.18
CA VAL A 230 20.18 -0.92 22.45
C VAL A 230 18.84 -0.30 22.78
N GLN A 231 18.04 -0.93 23.64
CA GLN A 231 17.03 -0.17 24.39
C GLN A 231 17.80 1.02 24.93
N PRO A 232 17.54 2.26 24.46
CA PRO A 232 18.22 3.37 25.04
C PRO A 232 17.88 3.29 26.52
N ALA A 233 18.88 3.07 27.37
CA ALA A 233 18.66 2.92 28.81
C ALA A 233 18.02 4.18 29.43
N THR A 234 17.78 5.20 28.61
CA THR A 234 17.15 6.46 28.93
C THR A 234 16.16 6.89 27.83
N PRO A 235 14.89 7.18 28.16
CA PRO A 235 13.88 7.73 27.23
C PRO A 235 14.33 8.99 26.47
N LEU A 236 15.31 9.72 27.02
CA LEU A 236 15.94 10.90 26.43
C LEU A 236 16.67 10.60 25.11
N LEU A 237 17.36 9.47 25.00
CA LEU A 237 18.08 9.11 23.78
C LEU A 237 17.11 8.66 22.67
N GLN A 238 16.01 7.98 23.03
CA GLN A 238 14.92 7.66 22.10
C GLN A 238 14.28 8.93 21.55
N ARG A 239 13.96 9.91 22.42
CA ARG A 239 13.39 11.20 21.99
C ARG A 239 14.34 11.99 21.10
N ALA A 240 15.65 11.98 21.39
CA ALA A 240 16.66 12.64 20.56
C ALA A 240 16.79 11.97 19.18
N MET A 241 16.73 10.64 19.11
CA MET A 241 16.74 9.89 17.85
C MET A 241 15.44 10.07 17.07
N SER A 242 14.28 10.05 17.73
CA SER A 242 13.00 10.37 17.11
C SER A 242 12.98 11.79 16.56
N TRP A 243 13.52 12.77 17.29
CA TRP A 243 13.67 14.16 16.82
C TRP A 243 14.64 14.29 15.64
N MET A 244 15.73 13.52 15.61
CA MET A 244 16.68 13.50 14.49
C MET A 244 16.08 12.83 13.25
N MET A 245 15.40 11.69 13.41
CA MET A 245 14.67 11.01 12.33
C MET A 245 13.52 11.87 11.83
N SER A 246 12.81 12.52 12.74
CA SER A 246 11.84 13.57 12.48
C SER A 246 12.46 14.65 11.61
N TRP A 247 13.53 15.32 12.01
CA TRP A 247 14.21 16.33 11.21
C TRP A 247 14.71 15.82 9.84
N MET A 248 15.23 14.59 9.77
CA MET A 248 15.74 13.97 8.53
C MET A 248 14.61 13.59 7.55
N MET A 249 13.45 13.20 8.07
CA MET A 249 12.26 12.82 7.30
C MET A 249 11.30 14.01 7.09
N HIS A 250 11.42 15.08 7.89
CA HIS A 250 10.88 16.41 7.67
C HIS A 250 11.73 17.14 6.63
N GLY A 251 11.74 16.62 5.40
CA GLY A 251 12.07 17.45 4.25
C GLY A 251 11.01 18.54 4.09
N GLU A 252 10.90 19.45 5.06
CA GLU A 252 9.78 20.34 5.35
C GLU A 252 8.42 19.63 5.36
N ASP A 253 7.42 20.18 6.03
CA ASP A 253 6.07 20.07 5.47
C ASP A 253 6.17 20.78 4.12
N VAL A 254 6.64 20.10 3.07
CA VAL A 254 6.68 20.70 1.73
C VAL A 254 5.28 21.22 1.54
N LYS A 255 5.16 22.53 1.33
CA LYS A 255 3.90 23.15 0.91
C LYS A 255 3.61 22.60 -0.48
N VAL A 256 3.17 21.36 -0.54
CA VAL A 256 2.69 20.73 -1.75
C VAL A 256 1.39 21.45 -2.03
N GLU A 257 1.45 22.35 -3.00
CA GLU A 257 0.28 23.09 -3.43
C GLU A 257 -0.78 22.11 -3.94
N ALA A 258 -2.03 22.36 -3.57
CA ALA A 258 -3.15 21.52 -3.97
C ALA A 258 -3.18 21.37 -5.50
N GLY A 259 -3.20 20.12 -5.97
CA GLY A 259 -3.29 19.82 -7.40
C GLY A 259 -2.01 20.03 -8.19
N LYS A 260 -0.90 20.43 -7.55
CA LYS A 260 0.40 20.56 -8.21
C LYS A 260 0.83 19.23 -8.84
N VAL A 261 0.69 18.13 -8.11
CA VAL A 261 1.07 16.80 -8.59
C VAL A 261 0.24 16.37 -9.81
N LEU A 262 -1.05 16.72 -9.83
CA LEU A 262 -1.95 16.43 -10.94
C LEU A 262 -1.53 17.21 -12.19
N LYS A 263 -1.13 18.48 -12.03
CA LYS A 263 -0.58 19.29 -13.13
C LYS A 263 0.74 18.72 -13.65
N GLU A 264 1.67 18.41 -12.76
CA GLU A 264 2.98 17.85 -13.14
C GLU A 264 2.84 16.51 -13.88
N ILE A 265 1.95 15.62 -13.41
CA ILE A 265 1.65 14.37 -14.13
C ILE A 265 1.08 14.68 -15.52
N ASN A 266 0.14 15.62 -15.62
CA ASN A 266 -0.50 15.97 -16.88
C ASN A 266 0.43 16.69 -17.87
N GLU A 267 1.46 17.38 -17.39
CA GLU A 267 2.53 17.96 -18.21
C GLU A 267 3.47 16.89 -18.78
N VAL A 268 3.75 15.83 -18.00
CA VAL A 268 4.57 14.69 -18.45
C VAL A 268 3.81 13.82 -19.44
N HIS A 269 2.54 13.52 -19.14
CA HIS A 269 1.64 12.76 -20.00
C HIS A 269 0.22 13.28 -19.84
N PRO A 270 -0.41 13.90 -20.87
CA PRO A 270 -1.72 14.55 -20.75
C PRO A 270 -2.88 13.55 -20.67
N ILE A 271 -2.95 12.81 -19.56
CA ILE A 271 -3.90 11.73 -19.29
C ILE A 271 -5.04 12.13 -18.36
N ILE A 272 -4.85 13.19 -17.58
CA ILE A 272 -5.86 13.69 -16.64
C ILE A 272 -6.82 14.59 -17.42
N LYS A 273 -8.11 14.28 -17.40
CA LYS A 273 -9.14 15.03 -18.14
C LYS A 273 -10.03 15.87 -17.23
N GLY A 274 -10.38 17.08 -17.67
CA GLY A 274 -11.28 18.04 -17.02
C GLY A 274 -10.86 18.53 -15.63
N PHE A 275 -9.60 18.33 -15.22
CA PHE A 275 -9.01 18.97 -14.05
C PHE A 275 -8.44 20.36 -14.42
N ARG A 276 -8.43 21.34 -13.50
CA ARG A 276 -7.93 22.70 -13.80
C ARG A 276 -6.47 22.66 -14.28
N GLY A 277 -6.25 23.00 -15.54
CA GLY A 277 -4.93 22.95 -16.20
C GLY A 277 -4.77 21.81 -17.21
N CYS A 278 -5.80 21.00 -17.45
CA CYS A 278 -5.81 19.95 -18.47
C CYS A 278 -6.31 20.47 -19.83
N ALA A 279 -5.91 19.78 -20.91
CA ALA A 279 -6.27 20.16 -22.29
C ALA A 279 -7.68 19.71 -22.71
N ASP A 280 -8.26 18.71 -22.04
CA ASP A 280 -9.62 18.20 -22.27
C ASP A 280 -10.57 18.75 -21.20
N GLU A 281 -11.72 19.29 -21.62
CA GLU A 281 -12.74 19.87 -20.74
C GLU A 281 -13.66 18.81 -20.09
N THR A 282 -13.64 17.56 -20.55
CA THR A 282 -14.49 16.49 -20.00
C THR A 282 -13.86 15.89 -18.75
N PRO A 283 -14.42 16.08 -17.54
CA PRO A 283 -13.83 15.54 -16.32
C PRO A 283 -13.84 14.03 -16.30
N MET A 284 -12.78 13.42 -15.77
CA MET A 284 -12.83 12.00 -15.40
C MET A 284 -13.95 11.79 -14.39
N ALA A 285 -14.84 10.85 -14.69
CA ALA A 285 -15.96 10.54 -13.81
C ALA A 285 -15.47 9.85 -12.54
N LEU A 286 -15.80 10.43 -11.39
CA LEU A 286 -15.62 9.76 -10.10
C LEU A 286 -16.71 8.67 -9.98
N PRO A 287 -16.36 7.39 -9.78
CA PRO A 287 -17.35 6.34 -9.58
C PRO A 287 -18.22 6.63 -8.36
N GLU A 288 -19.49 6.23 -8.39
CA GLU A 288 -20.46 6.44 -7.30
C GLU A 288 -19.95 5.87 -5.96
N GLN A 289 -19.22 4.75 -6.02
CA GLN A 289 -18.60 4.09 -4.88
C GLN A 289 -17.53 4.94 -4.18
N LEU A 290 -17.01 5.97 -4.86
CA LEU A 290 -16.01 6.91 -4.36
C LEU A 290 -16.59 8.32 -4.11
N SER A 291 -17.92 8.47 -4.13
CA SER A 291 -18.59 9.77 -3.93
C SER A 291 -18.23 10.47 -2.62
N TRP A 292 -17.79 9.74 -1.60
CA TRP A 292 -17.25 10.28 -0.35
C TRP A 292 -16.06 11.23 -0.56
N ALA A 293 -15.31 11.11 -1.67
CA ALA A 293 -14.18 11.99 -1.96
C ALA A 293 -14.61 13.42 -2.36
N THR A 294 -15.90 13.64 -2.65
CA THR A 294 -16.43 14.95 -3.08
C THR A 294 -16.73 15.91 -1.93
N GLY A 295 -16.78 15.43 -0.69
CA GLY A 295 -17.21 16.21 0.48
C GLY A 295 -16.27 17.34 0.93
N GLY A 296 -15.14 17.55 0.24
CA GLY A 296 -14.10 18.49 0.66
C GLY A 296 -13.26 19.01 -0.50
N ASP A 297 -11.97 18.69 -0.51
CA ASP A 297 -11.01 19.21 -1.49
C ASP A 297 -11.19 18.59 -2.89
N GLU A 298 -11.41 19.45 -3.90
CA GLU A 298 -11.59 19.03 -5.30
C GLU A 298 -10.39 18.25 -5.85
N THR A 299 -9.18 18.45 -5.31
CA THR A 299 -7.98 17.74 -5.76
C THR A 299 -7.94 16.29 -5.29
N ILE A 300 -8.52 15.99 -4.13
CA ILE A 300 -8.66 14.62 -3.63
C ILE A 300 -9.64 13.86 -4.52
N ALA A 301 -10.80 14.44 -4.82
CA ALA A 301 -11.77 13.85 -5.74
C ALA A 301 -11.16 13.61 -7.14
N ALA A 302 -10.40 14.56 -7.67
CA ALA A 302 -9.73 14.42 -8.96
C ALA A 302 -8.67 13.28 -8.94
N ALA A 303 -7.90 13.16 -7.86
CA ALA A 303 -6.92 12.09 -7.71
C ALA A 303 -7.58 10.70 -7.65
N PHE A 304 -8.71 10.56 -6.95
CA PHE A 304 -9.46 9.30 -6.90
C PHE A 304 -10.18 8.97 -8.22
N ALA A 305 -10.71 9.98 -8.92
CA ALA A 305 -11.27 9.79 -10.26
C ALA A 305 -10.19 9.30 -11.24
N PHE A 306 -8.97 9.87 -11.15
CA PHE A 306 -7.83 9.42 -11.93
C PHE A 306 -7.42 7.99 -11.60
N LEU A 307 -7.30 7.64 -10.32
CA LEU A 307 -6.97 6.29 -9.88
C LEU A 307 -8.01 5.26 -10.35
N ALA A 308 -9.29 5.58 -10.24
CA ALA A 308 -10.36 4.69 -10.71
C ALA A 308 -10.33 4.48 -12.22
N ALA A 309 -10.10 5.54 -13.00
CA ALA A 309 -9.99 5.44 -14.45
C ALA A 309 -8.80 4.56 -14.87
N GLU A 310 -7.64 4.75 -14.24
CA GLU A 310 -6.45 3.93 -14.54
C GLU A 310 -6.60 2.49 -14.03
N ALA A 311 -7.30 2.26 -12.93
CA ALA A 311 -7.62 0.91 -12.45
C ALA A 311 -8.50 0.15 -13.46
N GLU A 312 -9.51 0.80 -14.04
CA GLU A 312 -10.38 0.19 -15.05
C GLU A 312 -9.64 -0.07 -16.38
N LEU A 313 -8.81 0.87 -16.83
CA LEU A 313 -7.95 0.68 -18.00
C LEU A 313 -6.97 -0.48 -17.80
N LEU A 314 -6.40 -0.59 -16.60
CA LEU A 314 -5.49 -1.67 -16.23
C LEU A 314 -6.20 -3.04 -16.26
N ALA A 315 -7.41 -3.11 -15.71
CA ALA A 315 -8.23 -4.31 -15.75
C ALA A 315 -8.60 -4.69 -17.19
N HIS A 316 -9.03 -3.73 -17.99
CA HIS A 316 -9.38 -3.95 -19.39
C HIS A 316 -8.21 -4.50 -20.23
N ALA A 317 -6.99 -4.03 -19.94
CA ALA A 317 -5.80 -4.44 -20.70
C ALA A 317 -5.28 -5.83 -20.31
N PHE A 318 -5.39 -6.24 -19.03
CA PHE A 318 -4.66 -7.41 -18.51
C PHE A 318 -5.54 -8.49 -17.87
N VAL A 319 -6.79 -8.19 -17.53
CA VAL A 319 -7.67 -9.14 -16.82
C VAL A 319 -8.71 -9.71 -17.80
N PRO A 320 -8.80 -11.05 -17.94
CA PRO A 320 -9.81 -11.68 -18.77
C PRO A 320 -11.24 -11.23 -18.38
N PRO A 321 -12.14 -10.95 -19.35
CA PRO A 321 -13.47 -10.38 -19.04
C PRO A 321 -14.32 -11.23 -18.08
N ALA A 322 -14.18 -12.57 -18.14
CA ALA A 322 -14.88 -13.48 -17.24
C ALA A 322 -14.37 -13.37 -15.80
N VAL A 323 -13.04 -13.32 -15.62
CA VAL A 323 -12.39 -13.08 -14.32
C VAL A 323 -12.81 -11.72 -13.76
N LYS A 324 -12.74 -10.66 -14.59
CA LYS A 324 -13.13 -9.30 -14.21
C LYS A 324 -14.55 -9.27 -13.64
N SER A 325 -15.51 -9.74 -14.42
CA SER A 325 -16.94 -9.72 -14.06
C SER A 325 -17.22 -10.52 -12.78
N PHE A 326 -16.57 -11.67 -12.62
CA PHE A 326 -16.71 -12.48 -11.42
C PHE A 326 -16.13 -11.78 -10.18
N THR A 327 -14.91 -11.25 -10.27
CA THR A 327 -14.26 -10.59 -9.14
C THR A 327 -15.07 -9.37 -8.69
N GLU A 328 -15.58 -8.55 -9.60
CA GLU A 328 -16.46 -7.42 -9.27
C GLU A 328 -17.73 -7.89 -8.53
N SER A 329 -18.41 -8.91 -9.07
CA SER A 329 -19.59 -9.48 -8.42
C SER A 329 -19.27 -10.03 -7.04
N TRP A 330 -18.14 -10.73 -6.88
CA TRP A 330 -17.73 -11.32 -5.62
C TRP A 330 -17.40 -10.25 -4.58
N VAL A 331 -16.57 -9.26 -4.95
CA VAL A 331 -16.17 -8.15 -4.06
C VAL A 331 -17.39 -7.35 -3.59
N SER A 332 -18.39 -7.15 -4.46
CA SER A 332 -19.62 -6.44 -4.07
C SER A 332 -20.39 -7.14 -2.93
N SER A 333 -20.22 -8.45 -2.79
CA SER A 333 -20.84 -9.27 -1.74
C SER A 333 -19.94 -9.51 -0.52
N TRP A 334 -18.65 -9.18 -0.61
CA TRP A 334 -17.71 -9.34 0.49
C TRP A 334 -18.04 -8.38 1.62
N ASP A 335 -18.04 -8.88 2.85
CA ASP A 335 -18.41 -8.16 4.08
C ASP A 335 -17.22 -7.50 4.78
N GLY A 336 -16.04 -7.51 4.15
CA GLY A 336 -14.81 -6.94 4.71
C GLY A 336 -14.11 -7.83 5.73
N GLY A 337 -14.72 -8.97 6.11
CA GLY A 337 -14.15 -9.90 7.07
C GLY A 337 -12.92 -10.62 6.54
N ALA A 338 -11.93 -10.82 7.42
CA ALA A 338 -10.84 -11.77 7.21
C ALA A 338 -11.32 -13.23 7.41
N ALA A 339 -12.45 -13.41 8.10
CA ALA A 339 -12.87 -14.66 8.72
C ALA A 339 -14.02 -15.37 7.96
N GLN A 340 -13.68 -16.00 6.83
CA GLN A 340 -14.28 -17.27 6.40
C GLN A 340 -13.22 -18.24 5.83
N ILE A 341 -11.94 -18.00 6.14
CA ILE A 341 -10.81 -18.67 5.53
C ILE A 341 -10.21 -19.71 6.50
N GLY A 342 -11.07 -20.61 6.99
CA GLY A 342 -10.57 -21.93 7.40
C GLY A 342 -10.04 -22.60 6.13
N GLU A 343 -8.77 -23.01 6.15
CA GLU A 343 -8.05 -23.58 5.00
C GLU A 343 -8.31 -22.77 3.70
N LEU A 344 -7.57 -21.67 3.46
CA LEU A 344 -7.70 -20.83 2.26
C LEU A 344 -7.77 -21.64 0.95
N GLU A 345 -7.07 -22.78 0.89
CA GLU A 345 -7.15 -23.71 -0.23
C GLU A 345 -8.45 -24.53 -0.28
N GLU A 346 -9.01 -24.90 0.87
CA GLU A 346 -10.34 -25.53 0.98
C GLU A 346 -11.48 -24.55 0.75
N TRP A 347 -11.28 -23.24 0.96
CA TRP A 347 -12.28 -22.20 0.64
C TRP A 347 -12.19 -21.71 -0.81
N LEU A 348 -10.96 -21.46 -1.29
CA LEU A 348 -10.73 -21.14 -2.71
C LEU A 348 -11.03 -22.35 -3.57
N GLY A 349 -10.71 -23.57 -3.15
CA GLY A 349 -10.94 -24.79 -3.92
C GLY A 349 -12.38 -24.90 -4.46
N PRO A 350 -13.43 -24.85 -3.63
CA PRO A 350 -14.83 -24.82 -4.04
C PRO A 350 -15.19 -23.59 -4.87
N THR A 351 -14.79 -22.39 -4.47
CA THR A 351 -15.10 -21.14 -5.20
C THR A 351 -14.49 -21.13 -6.61
N VAL A 352 -13.24 -21.57 -6.70
CA VAL A 352 -12.46 -21.73 -7.93
C VAL A 352 -12.98 -22.92 -8.76
N ARG A 353 -13.43 -24.02 -8.12
CA ARG A 353 -14.07 -25.15 -8.82
C ARG A 353 -15.42 -24.76 -9.42
N VAL A 354 -16.24 -23.99 -8.70
CA VAL A 354 -17.52 -23.47 -9.19
C VAL A 354 -17.28 -22.53 -10.39
N THR A 355 -16.25 -21.69 -10.34
CA THR A 355 -15.88 -20.84 -11.48
C THR A 355 -15.32 -21.64 -12.65
N ALA A 356 -14.44 -22.61 -12.41
CA ALA A 356 -13.96 -23.54 -13.44
C ALA A 356 -15.08 -24.36 -14.11
N SER A 357 -16.26 -24.48 -13.48
CA SER A 357 -17.42 -25.14 -14.09
C SER A 357 -18.19 -24.26 -15.09
N GLY A 358 -18.03 -22.93 -15.01
CA GLY A 358 -18.56 -21.97 -15.99
C GLY A 358 -17.52 -21.45 -16.99
N LEU A 359 -16.24 -21.60 -16.68
CA LEU A 359 -15.11 -21.37 -17.57
C LEU A 359 -14.88 -22.61 -18.45
N GLY A 360 -14.46 -22.44 -19.71
CA GLY A 360 -14.26 -23.58 -20.63
C GLY A 360 -13.15 -24.53 -20.17
N GLU A 361 -13.13 -25.77 -20.68
CA GLU A 361 -12.11 -26.80 -20.34
C GLU A 361 -10.65 -26.39 -20.63
N GLY A 362 -10.42 -25.27 -21.33
CA GLY A 362 -9.10 -24.71 -21.63
C GLY A 362 -8.56 -23.69 -20.61
N ASP A 363 -9.28 -23.40 -19.51
CA ASP A 363 -9.15 -22.13 -18.79
C ASP A 363 -8.28 -22.13 -17.52
N LYS A 364 -7.12 -22.78 -17.59
CA LYS A 364 -6.19 -22.83 -16.45
C LYS A 364 -5.62 -21.45 -16.10
N GLY A 365 -5.49 -20.56 -17.10
CA GLY A 365 -4.97 -19.21 -16.90
C GLY A 365 -5.88 -18.34 -16.07
N ASP A 366 -7.17 -18.28 -16.41
CA ASP A 366 -8.14 -17.44 -15.71
C ASP A 366 -8.33 -17.92 -14.26
N VAL A 367 -8.32 -19.25 -14.06
CA VAL A 367 -8.36 -19.86 -12.72
C VAL A 367 -7.19 -19.40 -11.83
N VAL A 368 -5.96 -19.41 -12.36
CA VAL A 368 -4.77 -19.00 -11.61
C VAL A 368 -4.82 -17.51 -11.30
N MET A 369 -5.19 -16.67 -12.26
CA MET A 369 -5.33 -15.22 -12.06
C MET A 369 -6.43 -14.89 -11.04
N LEU A 370 -7.59 -15.55 -11.14
CA LEU A 370 -8.69 -15.39 -10.20
C LEU A 370 -8.26 -15.76 -8.78
N ARG A 371 -7.55 -16.88 -8.61
CA ARG A 371 -7.01 -17.30 -7.32
C ARG A 371 -6.08 -16.24 -6.73
N LEU A 372 -5.16 -15.70 -7.52
CA LEU A 372 -4.26 -14.63 -7.08
C LEU A 372 -5.04 -13.38 -6.64
N MET A 373 -6.02 -12.96 -7.43
CA MET A 373 -6.81 -11.76 -7.14
C MET A 373 -7.65 -11.91 -5.87
N LEU A 374 -8.33 -13.05 -5.69
CA LEU A 374 -9.11 -13.31 -4.48
C LEU A 374 -8.22 -13.34 -3.23
N VAL A 375 -7.07 -14.03 -3.29
CA VAL A 375 -6.09 -14.02 -2.20
C VAL A 375 -5.61 -12.60 -1.90
N THR A 376 -5.31 -11.81 -2.92
CA THR A 376 -4.88 -10.40 -2.76
C THR A 376 -5.93 -9.57 -2.02
N ILE A 377 -7.23 -9.76 -2.32
CA ILE A 377 -8.32 -9.01 -1.69
C ILE A 377 -8.45 -9.32 -0.20
N VAL A 378 -8.50 -10.62 0.17
CA VAL A 378 -8.88 -11.04 1.53
C VAL A 378 -7.70 -11.38 2.44
N ALA A 379 -6.56 -11.75 1.87
CA ALA A 379 -5.43 -12.31 2.61
C ALA A 379 -4.12 -12.14 1.84
N SER A 380 -3.77 -10.91 1.42
CA SER A 380 -2.52 -10.61 0.69
C SER A 380 -1.27 -11.18 1.37
N HIS A 381 -1.22 -11.16 2.71
CA HIS A 381 -0.15 -11.75 3.50
C HIS A 381 -0.01 -13.28 3.32
N ARG A 382 -0.99 -13.96 2.71
CA ARG A 382 -0.97 -15.40 2.38
C ARG A 382 -0.62 -15.69 0.93
N THR A 383 -0.43 -14.69 0.07
CA THR A 383 0.16 -14.91 -1.25
C THR A 383 1.52 -15.58 -1.07
N ASP A 384 1.83 -16.57 -1.90
CA ASP A 384 3.09 -17.29 -1.91
C ASP A 384 3.76 -17.22 -3.29
N ASP A 385 5.03 -17.60 -3.35
CA ASP A 385 5.85 -17.49 -4.55
C ASP A 385 5.42 -18.49 -5.63
N THR A 386 4.77 -19.60 -5.26
CA THR A 386 4.25 -20.59 -6.21
C THR A 386 3.11 -19.99 -7.02
N LEU A 387 2.12 -19.40 -6.36
CA LEU A 387 0.97 -18.76 -7.01
C LEU A 387 1.39 -17.58 -7.89
N LEU A 388 2.37 -16.78 -7.43
CA LEU A 388 2.94 -15.69 -8.23
C LEU A 388 3.64 -16.23 -9.48
N SER A 389 4.51 -17.24 -9.32
CA SER A 389 5.25 -17.85 -10.44
C SER A 389 4.32 -18.49 -11.47
N GLU A 390 3.27 -19.19 -11.01
CA GLU A 390 2.25 -19.78 -11.89
C GLU A 390 1.51 -18.71 -12.69
N CYS A 391 1.10 -17.62 -12.02
CA CYS A 391 0.40 -16.52 -12.69
C CYS A 391 1.32 -15.84 -13.72
N GLN A 392 2.58 -15.60 -13.37
CA GLN A 392 3.55 -14.96 -14.26
C GLN A 392 3.91 -15.82 -15.46
N ALA A 393 4.02 -17.13 -15.28
CA ALA A 393 4.30 -18.06 -16.38
C ALA A 393 3.20 -18.03 -17.45
N ILE A 394 1.96 -17.71 -17.08
CA ILE A 394 0.81 -17.70 -17.99
C ILE A 394 0.54 -16.29 -18.53
N HIS A 395 0.50 -15.30 -17.65
CA HIS A 395 0.03 -13.93 -17.96
C HIS A 395 1.17 -12.91 -18.10
N GLY A 396 2.41 -13.36 -17.92
CA GLY A 396 3.56 -12.49 -17.88
C GLY A 396 3.59 -11.60 -16.63
N PHE A 397 4.73 -10.95 -16.43
CA PHE A 397 4.95 -10.12 -15.25
C PHE A 397 3.95 -8.95 -15.14
N ARG A 398 3.72 -8.20 -16.23
CA ARG A 398 2.77 -7.07 -16.24
C ARG A 398 1.33 -7.51 -15.97
N GLY A 399 0.92 -8.65 -16.50
CA GLY A 399 -0.42 -9.22 -16.25
C GLY A 399 -0.62 -9.61 -14.79
N THR A 400 0.34 -10.32 -14.20
CA THR A 400 0.31 -10.64 -12.75
C THR A 400 0.30 -9.38 -11.89
N HIS A 401 1.15 -8.40 -12.21
CA HIS A 401 1.21 -7.15 -11.48
C HIS A 401 -0.09 -6.34 -11.61
N ALA A 402 -0.68 -6.28 -12.80
CA ALA A 402 -1.97 -5.64 -13.05
C ALA A 402 -3.10 -6.30 -12.25
N ALA A 403 -3.14 -7.62 -12.19
CA ALA A 403 -4.12 -8.38 -11.40
C ALA A 403 -4.04 -8.01 -9.91
N VAL A 404 -2.83 -7.89 -9.34
CA VAL A 404 -2.63 -7.50 -7.93
C VAL A 404 -3.03 -6.03 -7.70
N LEU A 405 -2.61 -5.10 -8.55
CA LEU A 405 -2.98 -3.68 -8.41
C LEU A 405 -4.49 -3.45 -8.48
N TRP A 406 -5.16 -4.08 -9.46
CA TRP A 406 -6.60 -3.93 -9.64
C TRP A 406 -7.39 -4.59 -8.51
N SER A 407 -6.99 -5.80 -8.08
CA SER A 407 -7.64 -6.47 -6.95
C SER A 407 -7.44 -5.72 -5.63
N ALA A 408 -6.27 -5.12 -5.41
CA ALA A 408 -6.01 -4.23 -4.27
C ALA A 408 -6.90 -2.96 -4.32
N PHE A 409 -7.07 -2.36 -5.51
CA PHE A 409 -8.00 -1.24 -5.71
C PHE A 409 -9.45 -1.62 -5.39
N LEU A 410 -9.94 -2.74 -5.90
CA LEU A 410 -11.30 -3.23 -5.60
C LEU A 410 -11.51 -3.48 -4.11
N ALA A 411 -10.52 -4.08 -3.45
CA ALA A 411 -10.56 -4.31 -2.01
C ALA A 411 -10.66 -2.98 -1.24
N GLY A 412 -9.80 -2.00 -1.54
CA GLY A 412 -9.84 -0.69 -0.91
C GLY A 412 -11.14 0.08 -1.17
N GLN A 413 -11.66 0.02 -2.40
CA GLN A 413 -12.96 0.60 -2.73
C GLN A 413 -14.07 -0.03 -1.87
N ARG A 414 -14.08 -1.35 -1.74
CA ARG A 414 -15.08 -2.07 -0.94
C ARG A 414 -14.95 -1.77 0.56
N SER A 415 -13.74 -1.78 1.11
CA SER A 415 -13.51 -1.38 2.50
C SER A 415 -14.04 0.02 2.78
N CYS A 416 -13.83 0.96 1.87
CA CYS A 416 -14.33 2.33 2.03
C CYS A 416 -15.85 2.40 2.01
N GLN A 417 -16.51 1.63 1.13
CA GLN A 417 -17.97 1.54 1.13
C GLN A 417 -18.49 1.01 2.48
N LEU A 418 -17.84 -0.02 3.02
CA LEU A 418 -18.21 -0.59 4.32
C LEU A 418 -17.96 0.41 5.46
N ALA A 419 -16.91 1.22 5.36
CA ALA A 419 -16.55 2.24 6.35
C ALA A 419 -17.50 3.45 6.39
N ILE A 420 -18.27 3.70 5.32
CA ILE A 420 -19.20 4.85 5.21
C ILE A 420 -20.68 4.45 5.24
N ALA A 421 -21.01 3.16 5.20
CA ALA A 421 -22.39 2.67 5.03
C ALA A 421 -23.26 2.74 6.31
N SER A 422 -22.84 3.45 7.35
CA SER A 422 -23.52 3.52 8.65
C SER A 422 -24.18 4.87 8.92
#